data_AF-A0A9D1DV67-F1
#
_entry.id   AF-A0A9D1DV67-F1
#
_cell.length_a   1.000
_cell.length_b   1.000
_cell.length_c   1.000
_cell.angle_alpha   90.00
_cell.angle_beta   90.00
_cell.angle_gamma   90.00
#
_symmetry.space_group_name_H-M   'P 1'
#
loop_
_entity.id
_entity.type
_entity.pdbx_description
1 polymer ?
#
loop_
_entity_poly.entity_id
_entity_poly.type
_entity_poly.pdbx_seq_one_letter_code
_entity_poly.pdbx_strand_id
1 'polypeptide(L)'
;MTLAEIIKTKVDDLYKMYNNLNVEDNKKKIETLKEDINKLTTLIETLSKDIKNLKDISYQDISKYISIKEEDLKNINLVLKAKYEFNLSVDLTSTQLEIIKKILEELVEKKKSLVETVTKEEEQVNKNKEKASSIEENILNLEYLYEKVNNPDDYSLLNLEDFKTLSIIIEDKDTPSKVKIDLLSSVIDYNENIEKQNKKILSTTDIEEVKECFRNFGFKEDMLKFIDRNKEEISRNIDLSNTREILTYLSSKKILDKFSKGALLAIVLYSNVSTISKRYEDLKARKALFTPLFEMPSIWVNNLPKKVRVRHKSSSKKKNESNNNNRLRVYASKISYEEMLSNEQYLTSMGLNVSISNKTNIKVLETPREKIDENLNTYKLYGFFEARAKSTLPPSIFSFTKVADKCDKLIEVGLLHNANNNYTITFPTIINAMREENFALLYKLKRENSIDNYYNLIFSQYYKRNIQSLNSCLTTKCSKKFGYNLGTPEEINTFKQEHFIDQMDDRYIPNASRYEEIITRENPINYQDDILIDEKIKNLEEHYRVDNNPYQYKIGNEIISRLKVLRCYSTLKAKGITDDNALLYSVTRGMYLDEETFNMLKTSVKGRGEYGWSI
;
A
#
# COMPACT_ATOMS: atom_id res chain seq x y z
N MET A 1 36.50 20.59 -3.52
CA MET A 1 35.45 19.85 -4.26
C MET A 1 34.14 20.53 -3.96
N THR A 2 33.24 20.58 -4.93
CA THR A 2 31.86 21.04 -4.68
C THR A 2 31.08 19.98 -3.88
N LEU A 3 30.01 20.39 -3.18
CA LEU A 3 29.15 19.45 -2.46
C LEU A 3 28.64 18.31 -3.37
N ALA A 4 28.25 18.66 -4.60
CA ALA A 4 27.80 17.71 -5.61
C ALA A 4 28.89 16.70 -6.02
N GLU A 5 30.14 17.13 -6.18
CA GLU A 5 31.27 16.24 -6.50
C GLU A 5 31.54 15.23 -5.37
N ILE A 6 31.46 15.67 -4.12
CA ILE A 6 31.69 14.80 -2.95
C ILE A 6 30.61 13.73 -2.86
N ILE A 7 29.33 14.11 -3.01
CA ILE A 7 28.20 13.17 -2.99
C ILE A 7 28.33 12.16 -4.14
N LYS A 8 28.60 12.63 -5.35
CA LYS A 8 28.72 11.78 -6.54
C LYS A 8 29.85 10.75 -6.41
N THR A 9 31.00 11.17 -5.90
CA THR A 9 32.14 10.26 -5.67
C THR A 9 31.74 9.12 -4.73
N LYS A 10 31.00 9.43 -3.65
CA LYS A 10 30.53 8.40 -2.72
C LYS A 10 29.51 7.45 -3.36
N VAL A 11 28.58 7.98 -4.17
CA VAL A 11 27.60 7.17 -4.91
C VAL A 11 28.31 6.17 -5.83
N ASP A 12 29.31 6.64 -6.59
CA ASP A 12 30.08 5.78 -7.49
C ASP A 12 30.83 4.65 -6.74
N ASP A 13 31.36 4.95 -5.55
CA ASP A 13 32.02 3.94 -4.71
C ASP A 13 31.03 2.93 -4.13
N LEU A 14 29.84 3.38 -3.73
CA LEU A 14 28.78 2.49 -3.26
C LEU A 14 28.29 1.55 -4.38
N TYR A 15 28.16 2.03 -5.62
CA TYR A 15 27.84 1.18 -6.77
C TYR A 15 28.91 0.11 -7.04
N LYS A 16 30.20 0.46 -6.92
CA LYS A 16 31.28 -0.53 -7.02
C LYS A 16 31.20 -1.59 -5.92
N MET A 17 30.93 -1.16 -4.67
CA MET A 17 30.75 -2.08 -3.56
C MET A 17 29.54 -3.01 -3.76
N TYR A 18 28.43 -2.48 -4.26
CA TYR A 18 27.22 -3.25 -4.58
C TYR A 18 27.50 -4.34 -5.62
N ASN A 19 28.15 -3.96 -6.72
CA ASN A 19 28.49 -4.89 -7.80
C ASN A 19 29.45 -6.02 -7.35
N ASN A 20 30.29 -5.76 -6.36
CA ASN A 20 31.24 -6.75 -5.83
C ASN A 20 30.61 -7.77 -4.85
N LEU A 21 29.33 -7.63 -4.46
CA LEU A 21 28.69 -8.54 -3.49
C LEU A 21 28.29 -9.92 -4.05
N ASN A 22 28.40 -10.14 -5.36
CA ASN A 22 28.34 -11.43 -6.08
C ASN A 22 27.30 -12.44 -5.53
N VAL A 23 26.06 -11.96 -5.33
CA VAL A 23 24.98 -12.74 -4.68
C VAL A 23 24.46 -13.88 -5.58
N GLU A 24 24.50 -13.71 -6.90
CA GLU A 24 23.98 -14.71 -7.85
C GLU A 24 24.88 -15.95 -8.01
N ASP A 25 26.20 -15.77 -8.03
CA ASP A 25 27.15 -16.87 -8.18
C ASP A 25 27.12 -17.80 -6.95
N ASN A 26 26.98 -17.22 -5.75
CA ASN A 26 26.85 -17.98 -4.51
C ASN A 26 25.53 -18.75 -4.44
N LYS A 27 24.44 -18.23 -5.02
CA LYS A 27 23.15 -18.91 -5.07
C LYS A 27 23.21 -20.17 -5.95
N LYS A 28 23.84 -20.08 -7.13
CA LYS A 28 24.05 -21.24 -8.03
C LYS A 28 24.90 -22.33 -7.38
N LYS A 29 25.94 -21.93 -6.63
CA LYS A 29 26.79 -22.85 -5.86
C LYS A 29 25.98 -23.60 -4.77
N ILE A 30 25.11 -22.90 -4.04
CA ILE A 30 24.23 -23.50 -3.02
C ILE A 30 23.21 -24.46 -3.65
N GLU A 31 22.60 -24.10 -4.77
CA GLU A 31 21.66 -24.96 -5.49
C GLU A 31 22.32 -26.28 -5.92
N THR A 32 23.54 -26.20 -6.47
CA THR A 32 24.32 -27.38 -6.86
C THR A 32 24.63 -28.29 -5.66
N LEU A 33 25.04 -27.70 -4.52
CA LEU A 33 25.33 -28.45 -3.30
C LEU A 33 24.08 -29.11 -2.69
N LYS A 34 22.91 -28.46 -2.77
CA LYS A 34 21.62 -29.03 -2.31
C LYS A 34 21.18 -30.20 -3.17
N GLU A 35 21.38 -30.13 -4.49
CA GLU A 35 21.14 -31.27 -5.38
C GLU A 35 22.03 -32.47 -5.03
N ASP A 36 23.30 -32.22 -4.73
CA ASP A 36 24.23 -33.27 -4.32
C ASP A 36 23.86 -33.89 -2.96
N ILE A 37 23.38 -33.08 -1.99
CA ILE A 37 22.87 -33.59 -0.71
C ILE A 37 21.63 -34.46 -0.91
N ASN A 38 20.72 -34.07 -1.80
CA ASN A 38 19.51 -34.86 -2.09
C ASN A 38 19.87 -36.20 -2.72
N LYS A 39 20.74 -36.22 -3.74
CA LYS A 39 21.23 -37.45 -4.39
C LYS A 39 21.91 -38.37 -3.38
N LEU A 40 22.77 -37.81 -2.52
CA LEU A 40 23.46 -38.56 -1.47
C LEU A 40 22.49 -39.09 -0.39
N THR A 41 21.43 -38.36 -0.07
CA THR A 41 20.38 -38.80 0.86
C THR A 41 19.61 -40.00 0.33
N THR A 42 19.17 -39.92 -0.94
CA THR A 42 18.50 -41.05 -1.61
C THR A 42 19.39 -42.28 -1.67
N LEU A 43 20.69 -42.10 -1.94
CA LEU A 43 21.68 -43.18 -1.95
C LEU A 43 21.80 -43.83 -0.55
N ILE A 44 22.01 -43.04 0.51
CA ILE A 44 22.12 -43.54 1.89
C ILE A 44 20.84 -44.28 2.31
N GLU A 45 19.66 -43.74 2.02
CA GLU A 45 18.38 -44.37 2.37
C GLU A 45 18.18 -45.70 1.63
N THR A 46 18.56 -45.76 0.36
CA THR A 46 18.48 -46.98 -0.47
C THR A 46 19.39 -48.06 0.09
N LEU A 47 20.61 -47.69 0.48
CA LEU A 47 21.60 -48.59 1.06
C LEU A 47 21.24 -49.04 2.49
N SER A 48 20.60 -48.17 3.28
CA SER A 48 20.24 -48.46 4.68
C SER A 48 18.98 -49.32 4.82
N LYS A 49 18.08 -49.31 3.83
CA LYS A 49 16.85 -50.11 3.83
C LYS A 49 17.12 -51.60 3.64
N ASP A 50 18.01 -51.95 2.72
CA ASP A 50 18.41 -53.34 2.47
C ASP A 50 19.79 -53.38 1.78
N ILE A 51 20.71 -54.19 2.32
CA ILE A 51 22.04 -54.44 1.77
C ILE A 51 21.93 -54.98 0.33
N LYS A 52 20.86 -55.69 -0.01
CA LYS A 52 20.58 -56.18 -1.38
C LYS A 52 20.63 -55.06 -2.43
N ASN A 53 20.29 -53.83 -2.07
CA ASN A 53 20.20 -52.70 -3.00
C ASN A 53 21.58 -52.24 -3.54
N LEU A 54 22.69 -52.62 -2.88
CA LEU A 54 24.05 -52.38 -3.38
C LEU A 54 24.29 -52.99 -4.76
N LYS A 55 23.63 -54.12 -5.07
CA LYS A 55 23.85 -54.87 -6.31
C LYS A 55 23.58 -54.07 -7.58
N ASP A 56 22.73 -53.04 -7.49
CA ASP A 56 22.28 -52.21 -8.61
C ASP A 56 22.97 -50.84 -8.64
N ILE A 57 23.84 -50.54 -7.67
CA ILE A 57 24.55 -49.26 -7.57
C ILE A 57 25.91 -49.36 -8.26
N SER A 58 26.22 -48.38 -9.11
CA SER A 58 27.48 -48.35 -9.84
C SER A 58 28.62 -47.75 -9.02
N TYR A 59 29.86 -48.06 -9.40
CA TYR A 59 31.05 -47.43 -8.81
C TYR A 59 31.02 -45.90 -8.94
N GLN A 60 30.57 -45.39 -10.09
CA GLN A 60 30.52 -43.96 -10.38
C GLN A 60 29.58 -43.21 -9.44
N ASP A 61 28.50 -43.86 -8.98
CA ASP A 61 27.52 -43.27 -8.06
C ASP A 61 28.08 -43.07 -6.65
N ILE A 62 29.02 -43.93 -6.24
CA ILE A 62 29.65 -43.89 -4.90
C ILE A 62 30.98 -43.10 -4.95
N SER A 63 31.79 -43.29 -5.99
CA SER A 63 33.11 -42.68 -6.14
C SER A 63 33.08 -41.17 -6.30
N LYS A 64 31.91 -40.60 -6.66
CA LYS A 64 31.69 -39.15 -6.68
C LYS A 64 31.78 -38.53 -5.28
N TYR A 65 31.48 -39.30 -4.23
CA TYR A 65 31.32 -38.81 -2.87
C TYR A 65 32.42 -39.29 -1.91
N ILE A 66 32.90 -40.53 -2.08
CA ILE A 66 33.90 -41.16 -1.20
C ILE A 66 34.98 -41.90 -2.01
N SER A 67 36.12 -42.16 -1.38
CA SER A 67 37.23 -42.90 -2.01
C SER A 67 37.12 -44.39 -1.74
N ILE A 68 36.69 -45.15 -2.75
CA ILE A 68 36.58 -46.62 -2.69
C ILE A 68 37.35 -47.25 -3.85
N LYS A 69 37.89 -48.45 -3.65
CA LYS A 69 38.46 -49.26 -4.73
C LYS A 69 37.35 -49.91 -5.55
N GLU A 70 37.42 -49.77 -6.86
CA GLU A 70 36.41 -50.31 -7.77
C GLU A 70 36.26 -51.83 -7.66
N GLU A 71 37.36 -52.54 -7.43
CA GLU A 71 37.40 -54.00 -7.25
C GLU A 71 36.59 -54.46 -6.04
N ASP A 72 36.66 -53.72 -4.92
CA ASP A 72 35.95 -54.07 -3.69
C ASP A 72 34.43 -53.99 -3.90
N LEU A 73 33.95 -52.93 -4.57
CA LEU A 73 32.53 -52.77 -4.89
C LEU A 73 32.05 -53.78 -5.94
N LYS A 74 32.87 -54.06 -6.96
CA LYS A 74 32.56 -55.09 -7.98
C LYS A 74 32.42 -56.46 -7.35
N ASN A 75 33.31 -56.82 -6.44
CA ASN A 75 33.26 -58.11 -5.74
C ASN A 75 32.02 -58.23 -4.85
N ILE A 76 31.65 -57.17 -4.12
CA ILE A 76 30.43 -57.12 -3.31
C ILE A 76 29.18 -57.25 -4.20
N ASN A 77 29.12 -56.50 -5.31
CA ASN A 77 27.99 -56.54 -6.24
C ASN A 77 27.81 -57.92 -6.88
N LEU A 78 28.91 -58.60 -7.25
CA LEU A 78 28.87 -59.95 -7.79
C LEU A 78 28.28 -60.95 -6.80
N VAL A 79 28.70 -60.91 -5.53
CA VAL A 79 28.18 -61.80 -4.48
C VAL A 79 26.69 -61.52 -4.21
N LEU A 80 26.29 -60.25 -4.17
CA LEU A 80 24.89 -59.87 -3.97
C LEU A 80 23.99 -60.29 -5.15
N LYS A 81 24.46 -60.17 -6.40
CA LYS A 81 23.72 -60.68 -7.57
C LYS A 81 23.62 -62.20 -7.56
N ALA A 82 24.72 -62.89 -7.27
CA ALA A 82 24.74 -64.35 -7.13
C ALA A 82 23.72 -64.84 -6.09
N LYS A 83 23.66 -64.18 -4.93
CA LYS A 83 22.74 -64.51 -3.84
C LYS A 83 21.28 -64.18 -4.15
N TYR A 84 20.99 -62.99 -4.66
CA TYR A 84 19.62 -62.44 -4.72
C TYR A 84 18.97 -62.40 -6.10
N GLU A 85 19.73 -62.54 -7.20
CA GLU A 85 19.21 -62.62 -8.57
C GLU A 85 19.28 -64.06 -9.10
N PHE A 86 20.37 -64.77 -8.78
CA PHE A 86 20.61 -66.13 -9.27
C PHE A 86 20.32 -67.22 -8.22
N ASN A 87 19.88 -66.85 -7.00
CA ASN A 87 19.54 -67.75 -5.90
C ASN A 87 20.63 -68.79 -5.56
N LEU A 88 21.90 -68.41 -5.70
CA LEU A 88 23.04 -69.26 -5.33
C LEU A 88 23.28 -69.20 -3.81
N SER A 89 23.69 -70.33 -3.22
CA SER A 89 23.99 -70.43 -1.79
C SER A 89 25.36 -69.82 -1.45
N VAL A 90 25.47 -68.51 -1.63
CA VAL A 90 26.67 -67.71 -1.33
C VAL A 90 26.29 -66.58 -0.38
N ASP A 91 27.18 -66.27 0.56
CA ASP A 91 27.02 -65.22 1.55
C ASP A 91 28.16 -64.20 1.48
N LEU A 92 27.87 -62.97 1.90
CA LEU A 92 28.91 -61.95 2.07
C LEU A 92 29.87 -62.37 3.19
N THR A 93 31.17 -62.22 2.95
CA THR A 93 32.18 -62.45 3.99
C THR A 93 32.15 -61.34 5.04
N SER A 94 32.71 -61.62 6.23
CA SER A 94 32.85 -60.63 7.31
C SER A 94 33.58 -59.37 6.83
N THR A 95 34.62 -59.54 6.00
CA THR A 95 35.40 -58.44 5.40
C THR A 95 34.56 -57.60 4.43
N GLN A 96 33.70 -58.23 3.62
CA GLN A 96 32.79 -57.52 2.72
C GLN A 96 31.72 -56.72 3.47
N LEU A 97 31.20 -57.27 4.58
CA LEU A 97 30.25 -56.57 5.45
C LEU A 97 30.88 -55.35 6.14
N GLU A 98 32.15 -55.44 6.55
CA GLU A 98 32.89 -54.30 7.10
C GLU A 98 33.10 -53.18 6.07
N ILE A 99 33.43 -53.56 4.82
CA ILE A 99 33.55 -52.60 3.72
C ILE A 99 32.23 -51.87 3.48
N ILE A 100 31.09 -52.59 3.49
CA ILE A 100 29.75 -52.00 3.32
C ILE A 100 29.42 -51.00 4.44
N LYS A 101 29.71 -51.37 5.70
CA LYS A 101 29.52 -50.47 6.84
C LYS A 101 30.37 -49.20 6.72
N LYS A 102 31.63 -49.36 6.34
CA LYS A 102 32.54 -48.23 6.13
C LYS A 102 32.06 -47.29 5.02
N ILE A 103 31.54 -47.82 3.91
CA ILE A 103 30.93 -47.03 2.83
C ILE A 103 29.77 -46.19 3.36
N LEU A 104 28.86 -46.81 4.12
CA LEU A 104 27.71 -46.11 4.69
C LEU A 104 28.15 -45.00 5.66
N GLU A 105 29.10 -45.27 6.54
CA GLU A 105 29.64 -44.30 7.50
C GLU A 105 30.29 -43.10 6.79
N GLU A 106 31.15 -43.35 5.79
CA GLU A 106 31.80 -42.28 5.02
C GLU A 106 30.81 -41.44 4.20
N LEU A 107 29.76 -42.06 3.63
CA LEU A 107 28.70 -41.32 2.91
C LEU A 107 27.88 -40.44 3.87
N VAL A 108 27.58 -40.93 5.08
CA VAL A 108 26.88 -40.16 6.12
C VAL A 108 27.72 -38.98 6.59
N GLU A 109 29.02 -39.18 6.81
CA GLU A 109 29.96 -38.12 7.18
C GLU A 109 30.09 -37.08 6.05
N LYS A 110 30.19 -37.53 4.80
CA LYS A 110 30.23 -36.63 3.64
C LYS A 110 28.96 -35.79 3.53
N LYS A 111 27.77 -36.39 3.74
CA LYS A 111 26.50 -35.65 3.77
C LYS A 111 26.51 -34.57 4.85
N LYS A 112 26.98 -34.90 6.05
CA LYS A 112 27.08 -33.94 7.16
C LYS A 112 28.00 -32.75 6.79
N SER A 113 29.16 -33.03 6.21
CA SER A 113 30.10 -31.98 5.76
C SER A 113 29.51 -31.05 4.68
N LEU A 114 28.72 -31.60 3.76
CA LEU A 114 28.05 -30.81 2.72
C LEU A 114 26.94 -29.93 3.30
N VAL A 115 26.15 -30.46 4.24
CA VAL A 115 25.12 -29.69 4.95
C VAL A 115 25.75 -28.50 5.70
N GLU A 116 26.83 -28.73 6.45
CA GLU A 116 27.55 -27.64 7.15
C GLU A 116 28.11 -26.59 6.19
N THR A 117 28.58 -27.01 5.01
CA THR A 117 29.07 -26.10 3.97
C THR A 117 27.93 -25.25 3.39
N VAL A 118 26.78 -25.85 3.10
CA VAL A 118 25.59 -25.13 2.63
C VAL A 118 25.13 -24.11 3.67
N THR A 119 25.06 -24.47 4.94
CA THR A 119 24.65 -23.54 6.01
C THR A 119 25.58 -22.33 6.11
N LYS A 120 26.90 -22.53 6.04
CA LYS A 120 27.88 -21.43 6.06
C LYS A 120 27.74 -20.49 4.85
N GLU A 121 27.53 -21.07 3.66
CA GLU A 121 27.33 -20.29 2.43
C GLU A 121 25.99 -19.54 2.45
N GLU A 122 24.92 -20.13 2.98
CA GLU A 122 23.62 -19.47 3.18
C GLU A 122 23.71 -18.30 4.16
N GLU A 123 24.43 -18.47 5.27
CA GLU A 123 24.72 -17.38 6.22
C GLU A 123 25.49 -16.23 5.54
N GLN A 124 26.48 -16.56 4.70
CA GLN A 124 27.25 -15.57 3.97
C GLN A 124 26.40 -14.83 2.92
N VAL A 125 25.51 -15.54 2.20
CA VAL A 125 24.57 -14.94 1.26
C VAL A 125 23.59 -14.01 1.97
N ASN A 126 23.07 -14.40 3.14
CA ASN A 126 22.17 -13.56 3.92
C ASN A 126 22.89 -12.29 4.41
N LYS A 127 24.12 -12.40 4.93
CA LYS A 127 24.96 -11.24 5.27
C LYS A 127 25.22 -10.33 4.08
N ASN A 128 25.48 -10.89 2.90
CA ASN A 128 25.68 -10.11 1.68
C ASN A 128 24.39 -9.43 1.20
N LYS A 129 23.23 -10.06 1.34
CA LYS A 129 21.92 -9.46 1.02
C LYS A 129 21.56 -8.30 1.95
N GLU A 130 21.81 -8.44 3.24
CA GLU A 130 21.61 -7.35 4.22
C GLU A 130 22.52 -6.16 3.89
N LYS A 131 23.80 -6.43 3.59
CA LYS A 131 24.75 -5.40 3.12
C LYS A 131 24.32 -4.74 1.81
N ALA A 132 23.87 -5.53 0.83
CA ALA A 132 23.39 -5.01 -0.46
C ALA A 132 22.19 -4.08 -0.27
N SER A 133 21.23 -4.48 0.57
CA SER A 133 20.03 -3.68 0.86
C SER A 133 20.39 -2.35 1.52
N SER A 134 21.34 -2.36 2.46
CA SER A 134 21.83 -1.14 3.10
C SER A 134 22.59 -0.22 2.14
N ILE A 135 23.41 -0.78 1.24
CA ILE A 135 24.12 0.00 0.22
C ILE A 135 23.15 0.62 -0.77
N GLU A 136 22.12 -0.13 -1.22
CA GLU A 136 21.10 0.35 -2.15
C GLU A 136 20.29 1.51 -1.56
N GLU A 137 19.89 1.41 -0.28
CA GLU A 137 19.23 2.51 0.44
C GLU A 137 20.12 3.76 0.51
N ASN A 138 21.42 3.59 0.80
CA ASN A 138 22.37 4.69 0.86
C ASN A 138 22.60 5.35 -0.51
N ILE A 139 22.65 4.58 -1.59
CA ILE A 139 22.75 5.08 -2.96
C ILE A 139 21.54 5.96 -3.28
N LEU A 140 20.32 5.45 -3.08
CA LEU A 140 19.09 6.18 -3.37
C LEU A 140 19.01 7.51 -2.61
N ASN A 141 19.36 7.49 -1.32
CA ASN A 141 19.33 8.69 -0.49
C ASN A 141 20.37 9.73 -0.95
N LEU A 142 21.57 9.31 -1.32
CA LEU A 142 22.63 10.19 -1.80
C LEU A 142 22.36 10.71 -3.23
N GLU A 143 21.77 9.91 -4.12
CA GLU A 143 21.34 10.35 -5.45
C GLU A 143 20.25 11.42 -5.38
N TYR A 144 19.25 11.23 -4.52
CA TYR A 144 18.22 12.24 -4.27
C TYR A 144 18.83 13.55 -3.76
N LEU A 145 19.78 13.46 -2.83
CA LEU A 145 20.47 14.64 -2.31
C LEU A 145 21.35 15.31 -3.38
N TYR A 146 21.99 14.52 -4.25
CA TYR A 146 22.75 15.03 -5.39
C TYR A 146 21.85 15.82 -6.36
N GLU A 147 20.67 15.29 -6.70
CA GLU A 147 19.69 15.99 -7.55
C GLU A 147 19.25 17.31 -6.92
N LYS A 148 18.98 17.31 -5.61
CA LYS A 148 18.60 18.50 -4.85
C LYS A 148 19.69 19.58 -4.90
N VAL A 149 20.94 19.21 -4.62
CA VAL A 149 22.08 20.15 -4.58
C VAL A 149 22.43 20.69 -5.97
N ASN A 150 22.18 19.90 -7.01
CA ASN A 150 22.53 20.26 -8.39
C ASN A 150 21.39 20.94 -9.16
N ASN A 151 20.21 21.11 -8.55
CA ASN A 151 19.06 21.76 -9.17
C ASN A 151 19.14 23.29 -9.03
N PRO A 152 19.32 24.05 -10.13
CA PRO A 152 19.43 25.50 -10.08
C PRO A 152 18.13 26.21 -9.68
N ASP A 153 16.98 25.53 -9.74
CA ASP A 153 15.66 26.08 -9.42
C ASP A 153 15.17 25.67 -8.00
N ASP A 154 15.96 24.88 -7.27
CA ASP A 154 15.63 24.45 -5.90
C ASP A 154 16.27 25.36 -4.85
N TYR A 155 15.45 26.25 -4.28
CA TYR A 155 15.86 27.17 -3.21
C TYR A 155 15.71 26.61 -1.79
N SER A 156 15.66 25.28 -1.64
CA SER A 156 15.49 24.65 -0.33
C SER A 156 16.82 24.42 0.39
N LEU A 157 16.85 24.78 1.67
CA LEU A 157 17.98 24.49 2.55
C LEU A 157 18.15 22.98 2.77
N LEU A 158 19.38 22.57 3.04
CA LEU A 158 19.69 21.24 3.55
C LEU A 158 19.18 21.15 5.00
N ASN A 159 18.28 20.21 5.24
CA ASN A 159 17.63 19.99 6.52
C ASN A 159 18.35 18.88 7.32
N LEU A 160 17.82 18.54 8.50
CA LEU A 160 18.41 17.54 9.38
C LEU A 160 18.49 16.13 8.75
N GLU A 161 17.51 15.74 7.93
CA GLU A 161 17.52 14.44 7.25
C GLU A 161 18.54 14.41 6.11
N ASP A 162 18.71 15.52 5.40
CA ASP A 162 19.77 15.68 4.40
C ASP A 162 21.15 15.55 5.07
N PHE A 163 21.32 16.15 6.26
CA PHE A 163 22.57 16.05 7.03
C PHE A 163 22.82 14.61 7.55
N LYS A 164 21.78 13.91 8.01
CA LYS A 164 21.90 12.48 8.37
C LYS A 164 22.30 11.63 7.18
N THR A 165 21.80 11.93 5.99
CA THR A 165 22.20 11.25 4.76
C THR A 165 23.69 11.50 4.45
N LEU A 166 24.16 12.73 4.65
CA LEU A 166 25.57 13.07 4.50
C LEU A 166 26.47 12.46 5.59
N SER A 167 25.92 12.07 6.76
CA SER A 167 26.70 11.45 7.82
C SER A 167 27.30 10.11 7.39
N ILE A 168 26.71 9.44 6.40
CA ILE A 168 27.28 8.24 5.76
C ILE A 168 28.71 8.50 5.24
N ILE A 169 28.99 9.69 4.72
CA ILE A 169 30.32 10.09 4.24
C ILE A 169 31.26 10.45 5.40
N ILE A 170 30.70 11.04 6.47
CA ILE A 170 31.46 11.48 7.65
C ILE A 170 31.87 10.28 8.51
N GLU A 171 30.98 9.30 8.66
CA GLU A 171 31.16 8.09 9.47
C GLU A 171 31.97 7.03 8.72
N ASP A 172 32.07 7.13 7.40
CA ASP A 172 32.90 6.24 6.60
C ASP A 172 34.38 6.37 6.97
N LYS A 173 34.98 5.27 7.40
CA LYS A 173 36.38 5.21 7.85
C LYS A 173 37.36 5.36 6.70
N ASP A 174 36.96 4.99 5.49
CA ASP A 174 37.82 5.02 4.30
C ASP A 174 37.85 6.41 3.63
N THR A 175 36.93 7.31 4.02
CA THR A 175 36.90 8.69 3.54
C THR A 175 37.98 9.53 4.23
N PRO A 176 38.89 10.21 3.49
CA PRO A 176 39.93 11.05 4.08
C PRO A 176 39.37 12.20 4.91
N SER A 177 40.02 12.54 6.04
CA SER A 177 39.57 13.63 6.93
C SER A 177 39.39 14.98 6.22
N LYS A 178 40.22 15.25 5.20
CA LYS A 178 40.11 16.47 4.38
C LYS A 178 38.79 16.54 3.62
N VAL A 179 38.33 15.42 3.05
CA VAL A 179 37.04 15.35 2.33
C VAL A 179 35.87 15.54 3.30
N LYS A 180 35.98 15.05 4.53
CA LYS A 180 34.95 15.26 5.58
C LYS A 180 34.84 16.73 5.98
N ILE A 181 35.97 17.42 6.11
CA ILE A 181 36.00 18.86 6.42
C ILE A 181 35.43 19.66 5.24
N ASP A 182 35.88 19.35 4.01
CA ASP A 182 35.39 20.00 2.78
C ASP A 182 33.88 19.81 2.61
N LEU A 183 33.33 18.64 2.99
CA LEU A 183 31.90 18.36 3.00
C LEU A 183 31.14 19.29 3.96
N LEU A 184 31.60 19.39 5.21
CA LEU A 184 30.96 20.24 6.23
C LEU A 184 31.00 21.73 5.84
N SER A 185 32.14 22.20 5.33
CA SER A 185 32.26 23.56 4.80
C SER A 185 31.32 23.80 3.62
N SER A 186 31.24 22.85 2.67
CA SER A 186 30.38 22.98 1.49
C SER A 186 28.88 22.97 1.84
N VAL A 187 28.47 22.27 2.90
CA VAL A 187 27.09 22.31 3.42
C VAL A 187 26.74 23.69 3.95
N ILE A 188 27.65 24.31 4.71
CA ILE A 188 27.48 25.67 5.22
C ILE A 188 27.38 26.66 4.06
N ASP A 189 28.33 26.59 3.12
CA ASP A 189 28.38 27.47 1.95
C ASP A 189 27.13 27.33 1.07
N TYR A 190 26.63 26.11 0.88
CA TYR A 190 25.38 25.84 0.15
C TYR A 190 24.19 26.53 0.84
N ASN A 191 24.01 26.30 2.14
CA ASN A 191 22.88 26.88 2.88
C ASN A 191 22.97 28.42 2.94
N GLU A 192 24.17 28.98 3.14
CA GLU A 192 24.37 30.43 3.10
C GLU A 192 24.05 31.04 1.74
N ASN A 193 24.43 30.37 0.64
CA ASN A 193 24.14 30.85 -0.70
C ASN A 193 22.64 30.81 -0.99
N ILE A 194 21.95 29.75 -0.58
CA ILE A 194 20.48 29.67 -0.67
C ILE A 194 19.81 30.74 0.20
N GLU A 195 20.31 31.02 1.40
CA GLU A 195 19.81 32.12 2.23
C GLU A 195 20.05 33.50 1.60
N LYS A 196 21.22 33.73 0.98
CA LYS A 196 21.54 34.97 0.26
C LYS A 196 20.67 35.15 -0.98
N GLN A 197 20.37 34.07 -1.72
CA GLN A 197 19.46 34.11 -2.86
C GLN A 197 17.99 34.29 -2.43
N ASN A 198 17.59 33.71 -1.31
CA ASN A 198 16.28 33.95 -0.67
C ASN A 198 16.15 35.37 -0.07
N LYS A 199 17.26 36.08 0.16
CA LYS A 199 17.33 37.49 0.63
C LYS A 199 17.21 38.53 -0.50
N LYS A 200 16.68 38.20 -1.68
CA LYS A 200 16.13 39.24 -2.58
C LYS A 200 14.95 39.91 -1.86
N ILE A 201 15.13 41.18 -1.52
CA ILE A 201 14.25 42.04 -0.72
C ILE A 201 12.78 41.87 -1.13
N LEU A 202 11.99 41.17 -0.30
CA LEU A 202 10.53 41.28 -0.30
C LEU A 202 10.20 42.55 0.49
N SER A 203 9.60 43.54 -0.15
CA SER A 203 8.96 44.64 0.56
C SER A 203 7.89 44.05 1.49
N THR A 204 8.12 44.08 2.79
CA THR A 204 7.09 43.68 3.77
C THR A 204 6.04 44.78 3.82
N THR A 205 4.86 44.50 3.27
CA THR A 205 3.72 45.42 3.36
C THR A 205 3.20 45.46 4.80
N ASP A 206 2.92 46.66 5.31
CA ASP A 206 2.31 46.83 6.63
C ASP A 206 0.91 46.19 6.66
N ILE A 207 0.67 45.37 7.68
CA ILE A 207 -0.58 44.65 7.85
C ILE A 207 -1.75 45.61 8.15
N GLU A 208 -1.47 46.77 8.74
CA GLU A 208 -2.52 47.77 9.00
C GLU A 208 -3.02 48.42 7.70
N GLU A 209 -2.15 48.66 6.72
CA GLU A 209 -2.57 49.11 5.37
C GLU A 209 -3.44 48.06 4.66
N VAL A 210 -3.13 46.78 4.85
CA VAL A 210 -3.96 45.67 4.35
C VAL A 210 -5.33 45.70 5.02
N LYS A 211 -5.40 45.83 6.35
CA LYS A 211 -6.67 45.92 7.07
C LYS A 211 -7.49 47.12 6.63
N GLU A 212 -6.86 48.28 6.45
CA GLU A 212 -7.52 49.48 5.97
C GLU A 212 -8.09 49.27 4.55
N CYS A 213 -7.33 48.64 3.67
CA CYS A 213 -7.82 48.25 2.35
C CYS A 213 -9.12 47.42 2.45
N PHE A 214 -9.14 46.37 3.28
CA PHE A 214 -10.36 45.56 3.46
C PHE A 214 -11.49 46.34 4.16
N ARG A 215 -11.20 47.24 5.12
CA ARG A 215 -12.24 48.10 5.73
C ARG A 215 -12.93 48.98 4.69
N ASN A 216 -12.16 49.54 3.74
CA ASN A 216 -12.70 50.39 2.67
C ASN A 216 -13.69 49.66 1.74
N PHE A 217 -13.62 48.33 1.66
CA PHE A 217 -14.58 47.49 0.93
C PHE A 217 -15.71 46.94 1.83
N GLY A 218 -15.85 47.42 3.07
CA GLY A 218 -16.97 47.09 3.95
C GLY A 218 -16.82 45.79 4.76
N PHE A 219 -15.62 45.23 4.86
CA PHE A 219 -15.37 44.03 5.66
C PHE A 219 -15.36 44.33 7.17
N LYS A 220 -16.02 43.45 7.94
CA LYS A 220 -16.19 43.58 9.40
C LYS A 220 -14.95 43.08 10.17
N GLU A 221 -14.94 43.33 11.48
CA GLU A 221 -13.86 43.00 12.41
C GLU A 221 -13.45 41.51 12.41
N ASP A 222 -14.40 40.64 12.06
CA ASP A 222 -14.21 39.20 11.97
C ASP A 222 -13.36 38.76 10.76
N MET A 223 -13.24 39.60 9.72
CA MET A 223 -12.28 39.44 8.62
C MET A 223 -10.90 39.94 9.04
N LEU A 224 -10.84 41.07 9.77
CA LEU A 224 -9.57 41.65 10.24
C LEU A 224 -8.85 40.71 11.21
N LYS A 225 -9.59 40.09 12.14
CA LYS A 225 -9.05 39.02 13.00
C LYS A 225 -8.51 37.82 12.21
N PHE A 226 -9.07 37.55 11.03
CA PHE A 226 -8.60 36.46 10.17
C PHE A 226 -7.33 36.86 9.39
N ILE A 227 -7.20 38.14 9.01
CA ILE A 227 -5.96 38.71 8.46
C ILE A 227 -4.83 38.61 9.50
N ASP A 228 -5.10 38.99 10.75
CA ASP A 228 -4.11 38.90 11.84
C ASP A 228 -3.57 37.48 12.06
N ARG A 229 -4.45 36.47 11.98
CA ARG A 229 -4.07 35.07 12.09
C ARG A 229 -3.13 34.60 10.97
N ASN A 230 -3.14 35.27 9.82
CA ASN A 230 -2.34 34.92 8.64
C ASN A 230 -1.31 36.02 8.29
N LYS A 231 -1.00 36.92 9.22
CA LYS A 231 -0.18 38.12 9.00
C LYS A 231 1.16 37.83 8.31
N GLU A 232 1.83 36.75 8.68
CA GLU A 232 3.15 36.40 8.13
C GLU A 232 3.08 36.02 6.65
N GLU A 233 2.03 35.29 6.24
CA GLU A 233 1.84 34.91 4.84
C GLU A 233 1.36 36.11 4.02
N ILE A 234 0.53 36.98 4.61
CA ILE A 234 -0.03 38.16 3.95
C ILE A 234 1.04 39.21 3.71
N SER A 235 1.76 39.66 4.76
CA SER A 235 2.77 40.72 4.65
C SER A 235 3.93 40.39 3.71
N ARG A 236 4.13 39.09 3.40
CA ARG A 236 5.18 38.63 2.47
C ARG A 236 4.74 38.58 1.01
N ASN A 237 3.45 38.40 0.73
CA ASN A 237 2.98 38.07 -0.63
C ASN A 237 1.93 39.04 -1.18
N ILE A 238 1.39 39.94 -0.35
CA ILE A 238 0.31 40.82 -0.78
C ILE A 238 0.82 41.98 -1.64
N ASP A 239 0.13 42.22 -2.75
CA ASP A 239 0.22 43.45 -3.52
C ASP A 239 -1.07 44.25 -3.28
N LEU A 240 -0.96 45.41 -2.62
CA LEU A 240 -2.11 46.25 -2.28
C LEU A 240 -2.79 46.84 -3.53
N SER A 241 -2.04 47.14 -4.59
CA SER A 241 -2.61 47.68 -5.83
C SER A 241 -3.48 46.63 -6.49
N ASN A 242 -2.91 45.43 -6.71
CA ASN A 242 -3.64 44.31 -7.26
C ASN A 242 -4.82 43.87 -6.36
N THR A 243 -4.65 43.89 -5.04
CA THR A 243 -5.74 43.60 -4.09
C THR A 243 -6.92 44.57 -4.28
N ARG A 244 -6.66 45.88 -4.39
CA ARG A 244 -7.71 46.88 -4.65
C ARG A 244 -8.40 46.65 -5.97
N GLU A 245 -7.66 46.34 -7.04
CA GLU A 245 -8.24 46.03 -8.35
C GLU A 245 -9.16 44.80 -8.30
N ILE A 246 -8.71 43.72 -7.66
CA ILE A 246 -9.50 42.50 -7.48
C ILE A 246 -10.79 42.77 -6.70
N LEU A 247 -10.68 43.42 -5.53
CA LEU A 247 -11.84 43.72 -4.68
C LEU A 247 -12.84 44.65 -5.40
N THR A 248 -12.35 45.62 -6.15
CA THR A 248 -13.16 46.52 -6.98
C THR A 248 -13.93 45.75 -8.05
N TYR A 249 -13.24 44.87 -8.76
CA TYR A 249 -13.86 44.04 -9.79
C TYR A 249 -14.95 43.13 -9.20
N LEU A 250 -14.65 42.39 -8.13
CA LEU A 250 -15.61 41.49 -7.47
C LEU A 250 -16.82 42.25 -6.89
N SER A 251 -16.60 43.45 -6.36
CA SER A 251 -17.67 44.35 -5.89
C SER A 251 -18.56 44.82 -7.05
N SER A 252 -17.97 45.24 -8.18
CA SER A 252 -18.72 45.67 -9.37
C SER A 252 -19.64 44.58 -9.92
N LYS A 253 -19.23 43.31 -9.80
CA LYS A 253 -20.01 42.14 -10.22
C LYS A 253 -20.96 41.62 -9.14
N LYS A 254 -21.02 42.25 -7.95
CA LYS A 254 -21.87 41.87 -6.81
C LYS A 254 -21.69 40.40 -6.38
N ILE A 255 -20.44 39.95 -6.27
CA ILE A 255 -20.10 38.58 -5.84
C ILE A 255 -19.14 38.54 -4.67
N LEU A 256 -18.70 39.69 -4.16
CA LEU A 256 -17.71 39.80 -3.09
C LEU A 256 -18.15 39.08 -1.79
N ASP A 257 -19.45 39.13 -1.48
CA ASP A 257 -20.09 38.50 -0.33
C ASP A 257 -20.29 36.97 -0.46
N LYS A 258 -20.05 36.41 -1.66
CA LYS A 258 -20.21 34.98 -1.93
C LYS A 258 -19.00 34.14 -1.55
N PHE A 259 -17.86 34.77 -1.30
CA PHE A 259 -16.61 34.09 -0.94
C PHE A 259 -16.48 33.99 0.58
N SER A 260 -16.07 32.84 1.09
CA SER A 260 -15.54 32.79 2.45
C SER A 260 -14.27 33.63 2.60
N LYS A 261 -14.01 34.06 3.84
CA LYS A 261 -12.84 34.88 4.20
C LYS A 261 -11.52 34.27 3.74
N GLY A 262 -11.36 32.97 3.99
CA GLY A 262 -10.16 32.24 3.59
C GLY A 262 -10.03 32.13 2.08
N ALA A 263 -11.16 31.96 1.38
CA ALA A 263 -11.14 31.89 -0.08
C ALA A 263 -10.74 33.23 -0.71
N LEU A 264 -11.38 34.31 -0.27
CA LEU A 264 -11.09 35.66 -0.76
C LEU A 264 -9.64 36.07 -0.52
N LEU A 265 -9.10 35.81 0.69
CA LEU A 265 -7.70 36.12 1.00
C LEU A 265 -6.72 35.33 0.14
N ALA A 266 -6.98 34.05 -0.07
CA ALA A 266 -6.13 33.24 -0.96
C ALA A 266 -6.16 33.76 -2.41
N ILE A 267 -7.32 34.24 -2.88
CA ILE A 267 -7.46 34.80 -4.23
C ILE A 267 -6.67 36.11 -4.38
N VAL A 268 -6.79 37.05 -3.44
CA VAL A 268 -6.09 38.35 -3.56
C VAL A 268 -4.58 38.22 -3.41
N LEU A 269 -4.10 37.23 -2.65
CA LEU A 269 -2.65 36.99 -2.48
C LEU A 269 -2.00 36.36 -3.70
N TYR A 270 -2.73 35.52 -4.44
CA TYR A 270 -2.12 34.63 -5.43
C TYR A 270 -2.69 34.76 -6.84
N SER A 271 -3.70 35.60 -7.06
CA SER A 271 -4.27 35.87 -8.38
C SER A 271 -4.08 37.33 -8.79
N ASN A 272 -4.55 37.67 -9.99
CA ASN A 272 -4.61 39.03 -10.49
C ASN A 272 -5.99 39.32 -11.11
N VAL A 273 -6.32 40.60 -11.25
CA VAL A 273 -7.64 41.02 -11.75
C VAL A 273 -7.95 40.47 -13.15
N SER A 274 -6.94 40.34 -14.02
CA SER A 274 -7.12 39.81 -15.38
C SER A 274 -7.58 38.35 -15.38
N THR A 275 -6.98 37.53 -14.52
CA THR A 275 -7.32 36.11 -14.35
C THR A 275 -8.73 35.96 -13.80
N ILE A 276 -9.04 36.71 -12.74
CA ILE A 276 -10.36 36.68 -12.09
C ILE A 276 -11.44 37.14 -13.06
N SER A 277 -11.16 38.18 -13.85
CA SER A 277 -12.11 38.70 -14.83
C SER A 277 -12.42 37.67 -15.92
N LYS A 278 -11.38 37.08 -16.52
CA LYS A 278 -11.52 35.99 -17.48
C LYS A 278 -12.32 34.82 -16.90
N ARG A 279 -11.95 34.36 -15.71
CA ARG A 279 -12.60 33.22 -15.03
C ARG A 279 -14.05 33.49 -14.68
N TYR A 280 -14.37 34.71 -14.26
CA TYR A 280 -15.74 35.12 -14.00
C TYR A 280 -16.60 35.02 -15.27
N GLU A 281 -16.12 35.56 -16.40
CA GLU A 281 -16.88 35.53 -17.65
C GLU A 281 -17.04 34.09 -18.19
N ASP A 282 -16.01 33.24 -18.06
CA ASP A 282 -16.08 31.81 -18.40
C ASP A 282 -17.15 31.07 -17.58
N LEU A 283 -17.13 31.24 -16.25
CA LEU A 283 -18.10 30.62 -15.34
C LEU A 283 -19.52 31.16 -15.57
N LYS A 284 -19.65 32.45 -15.89
CA LYS A 284 -20.94 33.08 -16.22
C LYS A 284 -21.51 32.50 -17.50
N ALA A 285 -20.71 32.39 -18.56
CA ALA A 285 -21.13 31.81 -19.84
C ALA A 285 -21.63 30.37 -19.68
N ARG A 286 -20.98 29.60 -18.80
CA ARG A 286 -21.36 28.22 -18.47
C ARG A 286 -22.50 28.09 -17.45
N LYS A 287 -23.05 29.20 -16.92
CA LYS A 287 -24.03 29.21 -15.82
C LYS A 287 -23.53 28.46 -14.56
N ALA A 288 -22.23 28.55 -14.28
CA ALA A 288 -21.55 27.84 -13.18
C ALA A 288 -21.19 28.77 -11.99
N LEU A 289 -21.82 29.95 -11.87
CA LEU A 289 -21.58 30.87 -10.75
C LEU A 289 -22.40 30.47 -9.50
N PHE A 290 -21.93 29.48 -8.75
CA PHE A 290 -22.58 28.99 -7.52
C PHE A 290 -21.59 28.72 -6.38
N THR A 291 -22.11 28.60 -5.16
CA THR A 291 -21.34 28.60 -3.89
C THR A 291 -20.09 27.70 -3.89
N PRO A 292 -20.15 26.40 -4.22
CA PRO A 292 -18.95 25.55 -4.25
C PRO A 292 -17.76 26.11 -5.03
N LEU A 293 -17.97 26.78 -6.17
CA LEU A 293 -16.88 27.32 -6.98
C LEU A 293 -16.34 28.64 -6.40
N PHE A 294 -17.17 29.44 -5.71
CA PHE A 294 -16.68 30.58 -4.94
C PHE A 294 -15.80 30.15 -3.75
N GLU A 295 -16.07 28.98 -3.18
CA GLU A 295 -15.29 28.39 -2.08
C GLU A 295 -14.00 27.68 -2.55
N MET A 296 -13.63 27.75 -3.83
CA MET A 296 -12.43 27.10 -4.37
C MET A 296 -11.44 28.12 -4.95
N PRO A 297 -10.58 28.76 -4.15
CA PRO A 297 -9.61 29.76 -4.62
C PRO A 297 -8.76 29.30 -5.80
N SER A 298 -8.42 28.01 -5.84
CA SER A 298 -7.61 27.39 -6.89
C SER A 298 -8.23 27.44 -8.29
N ILE A 299 -9.55 27.63 -8.43
CA ILE A 299 -10.15 27.85 -9.75
C ILE A 299 -9.99 29.30 -10.21
N TRP A 300 -9.81 30.24 -9.28
CA TRP A 300 -9.69 31.68 -9.52
C TRP A 300 -8.24 32.14 -9.62
N VAL A 301 -7.30 31.34 -9.10
CA VAL A 301 -5.85 31.54 -9.14
C VAL A 301 -5.29 30.76 -10.33
N ASN A 302 -4.59 31.41 -11.25
CA ASN A 302 -3.97 30.70 -12.39
C ASN A 302 -2.68 30.02 -11.93
N ASN A 303 -2.67 28.68 -11.92
CA ASN A 303 -1.53 27.77 -11.70
C ASN A 303 -0.31 28.37 -11.00
N LEU A 304 -0.37 28.51 -9.67
CA LEU A 304 0.85 28.51 -8.87
C LEU A 304 1.57 27.18 -9.15
N PRO A 305 2.89 27.17 -9.45
CA PRO A 305 3.63 25.92 -9.55
C PRO A 305 3.42 25.15 -8.25
N LYS A 306 2.83 23.95 -8.36
CA LYS A 306 2.70 23.02 -7.26
C LYS A 306 4.13 22.75 -6.80
N LYS A 307 4.55 23.32 -5.65
CA LYS A 307 5.75 22.82 -4.98
C LYS A 307 5.47 21.33 -4.76
N VAL A 308 6.19 20.48 -5.47
CA VAL A 308 6.06 19.03 -5.36
C VAL A 308 6.20 18.70 -3.89
N ARG A 309 5.08 18.38 -3.23
CA ARG A 309 5.13 17.81 -1.90
C ARG A 309 5.66 16.40 -2.10
N VAL A 310 6.97 16.25 -1.94
CA VAL A 310 7.57 14.94 -1.66
C VAL A 310 6.82 14.43 -0.42
N ARG A 311 5.92 13.46 -0.61
CA ARG A 311 5.22 12.80 0.48
C ARG A 311 6.26 11.98 1.22
N HIS A 312 6.97 12.57 2.16
CA HIS A 312 7.57 11.79 3.23
C HIS A 312 6.42 11.22 4.06
N LYS A 313 5.98 10.00 3.73
CA LYS A 313 5.18 9.17 4.64
C LYS A 313 6.13 8.70 5.73
N SER A 314 6.40 9.57 6.72
CA SER A 314 7.07 9.13 7.94
C SER A 314 6.07 8.34 8.79
N SER A 315 6.38 7.07 9.02
CA SER A 315 5.80 6.24 10.06
C SER A 315 6.26 6.77 11.42
N SER A 316 5.62 7.84 11.90
CA SER A 316 5.66 8.13 13.33
C SER A 316 4.30 8.64 13.79
N LYS A 317 3.68 7.85 14.67
CA LYS A 317 2.65 8.35 15.59
C LYS A 317 3.30 9.39 16.50
N LYS A 318 3.46 10.62 16.03
CA LYS A 318 3.58 11.79 16.91
C LYS A 318 2.25 12.52 16.88
N LYS A 319 1.49 12.34 17.97
CA LYS A 319 0.54 13.36 18.43
C LYS A 319 1.32 14.67 18.62
N ASN A 320 0.67 15.76 18.23
CA ASN A 320 1.08 17.16 18.33
C ASN A 320 2.04 17.67 17.23
N GLU A 321 1.45 18.22 16.16
CA GLU A 321 1.71 19.60 15.74
C GLU A 321 0.58 20.07 14.80
N SER A 322 -0.32 20.87 15.35
CA SER A 322 -1.47 21.46 14.67
C SER A 322 -1.11 22.67 13.78
N ASN A 323 0.07 22.71 13.15
CA ASN A 323 0.58 23.96 12.56
C ASN A 323 0.82 24.00 11.05
N ASN A 324 0.43 23.00 10.25
CA ASN A 324 0.79 23.00 8.82
C ASN A 324 -0.33 22.73 7.78
N ASN A 325 -1.61 22.79 8.16
CA ASN A 325 -2.73 22.53 7.22
C ASN A 325 -3.55 23.77 6.79
N ASN A 326 -3.22 24.98 7.25
CA ASN A 326 -4.01 26.20 6.98
C ASN A 326 -3.27 27.31 6.19
N ARG A 327 -2.24 27.01 5.39
CA ARG A 327 -1.61 28.05 4.54
C ARG A 327 -2.53 28.40 3.36
N LEU A 328 -2.82 29.68 3.16
CA LEU A 328 -3.69 30.19 2.09
C LEU A 328 -3.19 29.74 0.71
N ARG A 329 -1.87 29.60 0.54
CA ARG A 329 -1.22 29.04 -0.66
C ARG A 329 -1.68 27.61 -0.99
N VAL A 330 -1.80 26.75 0.01
CA VAL A 330 -2.21 25.34 -0.19
C VAL A 330 -3.67 25.31 -0.66
N TYR A 331 -4.50 26.20 -0.13
CA TYR A 331 -5.88 26.34 -0.55
C TYR A 331 -6.00 26.83 -2.01
N ALA A 332 -5.13 27.76 -2.41
CA ALA A 332 -5.01 28.28 -3.76
C ALA A 332 -4.38 27.31 -4.79
N SER A 333 -3.80 26.18 -4.37
CA SER A 333 -3.05 25.26 -5.25
C SER A 333 -3.62 23.84 -5.35
N LYS A 334 -4.86 23.61 -4.88
CA LYS A 334 -5.49 22.27 -4.88
C LYS A 334 -5.68 21.70 -6.29
N ILE A 335 -6.62 22.26 -7.06
CA ILE A 335 -6.91 21.86 -8.44
C ILE A 335 -7.29 23.08 -9.24
N SER A 336 -6.66 23.24 -10.40
CA SER A 336 -6.97 24.33 -11.32
C SER A 336 -8.30 24.11 -12.02
N TYR A 337 -8.88 25.20 -12.51
CA TYR A 337 -10.08 25.11 -13.33
C TYR A 337 -9.83 24.33 -14.63
N GLU A 338 -8.66 24.47 -15.24
CA GLU A 338 -8.24 23.77 -16.44
C GLU A 338 -8.18 22.25 -16.19
N GLU A 339 -7.64 21.83 -15.04
CA GLU A 339 -7.69 20.43 -14.60
C GLU A 339 -9.14 19.95 -14.41
N MET A 340 -10.02 20.77 -13.81
CA MET A 340 -11.44 20.43 -13.68
C MET A 340 -12.14 20.27 -15.05
N LEU A 341 -11.83 21.14 -16.02
CA LEU A 341 -12.37 21.04 -17.38
C LEU A 341 -11.84 19.79 -18.11
N SER A 342 -10.57 19.46 -17.92
CA SER A 342 -9.97 18.22 -18.44
C SER A 342 -10.66 16.98 -17.83
N ASN A 343 -10.95 17.00 -16.54
CA ASN A 343 -11.72 15.96 -15.86
C ASN A 343 -13.16 15.88 -16.40
N GLU A 344 -13.83 17.02 -16.63
CA GLU A 344 -15.16 17.05 -17.27
C GLU A 344 -15.11 16.37 -18.64
N GLN A 345 -14.22 16.80 -19.53
CA GLN A 345 -14.07 16.23 -20.87
C GLN A 345 -13.82 14.73 -20.84
N TYR A 346 -12.96 14.27 -19.94
CA TYR A 346 -12.68 12.84 -19.81
C TYR A 346 -13.88 12.04 -19.34
N LEU A 347 -14.53 12.46 -18.25
CA LEU A 347 -15.69 11.74 -17.72
C LEU A 347 -16.84 11.73 -18.73
N THR A 348 -17.02 12.83 -19.48
CA THR A 348 -17.98 12.88 -20.59
C THR A 348 -17.59 11.95 -21.73
N SER A 349 -16.30 11.86 -22.10
CA SER A 349 -15.81 10.91 -23.13
C SER A 349 -16.07 9.45 -22.74
N MET A 350 -16.20 9.17 -21.45
CA MET A 350 -16.58 7.87 -20.90
C MET A 350 -18.09 7.60 -20.88
N GLY A 351 -18.91 8.54 -21.37
CA GLY A 351 -20.37 8.45 -21.39
C GLY A 351 -21.06 8.85 -20.08
N LEU A 352 -20.35 9.49 -19.14
CA LEU A 352 -20.96 9.98 -17.89
C LEU A 352 -21.51 11.40 -18.10
N ASN A 353 -22.69 11.68 -17.52
CA ASN A 353 -23.27 13.01 -17.53
C ASN A 353 -22.60 13.90 -16.46
N VAL A 354 -21.40 14.39 -16.77
CA VAL A 354 -20.63 15.28 -15.92
C VAL A 354 -20.57 16.67 -16.54
N SER A 355 -20.78 17.68 -15.71
CA SER A 355 -20.57 19.06 -16.08
C SER A 355 -20.21 19.91 -14.87
N ILE A 356 -19.31 20.87 -15.06
CA ILE A 356 -18.92 21.86 -14.05
C ILE A 356 -20.08 22.76 -13.63
N SER A 357 -21.10 22.91 -14.49
CA SER A 357 -22.30 23.67 -14.18
C SER A 357 -23.24 22.97 -13.20
N ASN A 358 -23.01 21.68 -12.91
CA ASN A 358 -23.80 20.92 -11.95
C ASN A 358 -23.05 20.79 -10.61
N LYS A 359 -23.63 21.39 -9.56
CA LYS A 359 -23.11 21.37 -8.19
C LYS A 359 -22.80 19.96 -7.65
N THR A 360 -23.54 18.92 -8.05
CA THR A 360 -23.30 17.56 -7.55
C THR A 360 -22.00 16.94 -8.10
N ASN A 361 -21.47 17.50 -9.19
CA ASN A 361 -20.29 16.97 -9.88
C ASN A 361 -18.97 17.58 -9.39
N ILE A 362 -19.01 18.67 -8.62
CA ILE A 362 -17.80 19.39 -8.19
C ILE A 362 -16.81 18.46 -7.49
N LYS A 363 -17.30 17.54 -6.64
CA LYS A 363 -16.44 16.61 -5.91
C LYS A 363 -15.69 15.64 -6.83
N VAL A 364 -16.30 15.18 -7.93
CA VAL A 364 -15.60 14.32 -8.88
C VAL A 364 -14.67 15.13 -9.77
N LEU A 365 -15.05 16.35 -10.14
CA LEU A 365 -14.21 17.24 -10.95
C LEU A 365 -12.97 17.71 -10.19
N GLU A 366 -13.04 17.89 -8.87
CA GLU A 366 -11.88 18.21 -8.03
C GLU A 366 -10.95 17.02 -7.73
N THR A 367 -11.39 15.80 -8.07
CA THR A 367 -10.61 14.60 -7.77
C THR A 367 -9.42 14.51 -8.74
N PRO A 368 -8.17 14.29 -8.25
CA PRO A 368 -7.02 14.10 -9.13
C PRO A 368 -7.26 12.98 -10.12
N ARG A 369 -6.76 13.16 -11.35
CA ARG A 369 -7.02 12.23 -12.44
C ARG A 369 -6.58 10.79 -12.13
N GLU A 370 -5.38 10.62 -11.58
CA GLU A 370 -4.86 9.32 -11.13
C GLU A 370 -5.85 8.59 -10.22
N LYS A 371 -6.56 9.32 -9.34
CA LYS A 371 -7.53 8.73 -8.42
C LYS A 371 -8.83 8.33 -9.11
N ILE A 372 -9.28 9.10 -10.10
CA ILE A 372 -10.42 8.75 -10.95
C ILE A 372 -10.12 7.43 -11.68
N ASP A 373 -8.91 7.29 -12.23
CA ASP A 373 -8.46 6.11 -12.97
C ASP A 373 -8.30 4.88 -12.05
N GLU A 374 -7.72 5.06 -10.86
CA GLU A 374 -7.68 4.03 -9.81
C GLU A 374 -9.10 3.53 -9.44
N ASN A 375 -10.04 4.45 -9.20
CA ASN A 375 -11.41 4.09 -8.84
C ASN A 375 -12.12 3.39 -10.00
N LEU A 376 -11.90 3.84 -11.24
CA LEU A 376 -12.43 3.18 -12.44
C LEU A 376 -11.95 1.73 -12.54
N ASN A 377 -10.64 1.50 -12.38
CA ASN A 377 -10.05 0.16 -12.42
C ASN A 377 -10.58 -0.71 -11.29
N THR A 378 -10.76 -0.13 -10.10
CA THR A 378 -11.38 -0.81 -8.97
C THR A 378 -12.81 -1.25 -9.31
N TYR A 379 -13.66 -0.34 -9.82
CA TYR A 379 -15.04 -0.70 -10.20
C TYR A 379 -15.12 -1.77 -11.29
N LYS A 380 -14.17 -1.75 -12.24
CA LYS A 380 -14.04 -2.81 -13.24
C LYS A 380 -13.69 -4.15 -12.60
N LEU A 381 -12.70 -4.17 -11.70
CA LEU A 381 -12.27 -5.38 -11.01
C LEU A 381 -13.36 -5.99 -10.14
N TYR A 382 -14.22 -5.16 -9.53
CA TYR A 382 -15.38 -5.60 -8.75
C TYR A 382 -16.66 -5.79 -9.59
N GLY A 383 -16.58 -5.90 -10.92
CA GLY A 383 -17.72 -6.29 -11.76
C GLY A 383 -18.84 -5.28 -11.90
N PHE A 384 -18.65 -4.00 -11.53
CA PHE A 384 -19.73 -3.00 -11.61
C PHE A 384 -20.20 -2.77 -13.05
N PHE A 385 -19.29 -2.89 -14.02
CA PHE A 385 -19.58 -2.68 -15.42
C PHE A 385 -20.09 -3.94 -16.15
N GLU A 386 -20.00 -5.10 -15.51
CA GLU A 386 -20.58 -6.36 -16.03
C GLU A 386 -22.09 -6.36 -15.81
N ALA A 387 -22.53 -5.89 -14.64
CA ALA A 387 -23.94 -5.88 -14.26
C ALA A 387 -24.68 -4.59 -14.64
N ARG A 388 -23.96 -3.49 -14.92
CA ARG A 388 -24.58 -2.18 -15.16
C ARG A 388 -23.76 -1.32 -16.13
N ALA A 389 -24.44 -0.72 -17.11
CA ALA A 389 -23.80 0.19 -18.05
C ALA A 389 -23.18 1.39 -17.33
N LYS A 390 -21.93 1.70 -17.67
CA LYS A 390 -21.13 2.78 -17.06
C LYS A 390 -21.85 4.13 -17.03
N SER A 391 -22.54 4.49 -18.12
CA SER A 391 -23.28 5.75 -18.26
C SER A 391 -24.42 5.94 -17.25
N THR A 392 -24.91 4.86 -16.65
CA THR A 392 -26.01 4.90 -15.68
C THR A 392 -25.54 5.07 -14.23
N LEU A 393 -24.23 5.00 -13.98
CA LEU A 393 -23.66 5.14 -12.65
C LEU A 393 -23.53 6.62 -12.26
N PRO A 394 -23.76 6.96 -10.98
CA PRO A 394 -23.62 8.35 -10.52
C PRO A 394 -22.13 8.77 -10.58
N PRO A 395 -21.77 9.90 -11.21
CA PRO A 395 -20.37 10.32 -11.35
C PRO A 395 -19.62 10.49 -10.02
N SER A 396 -20.33 10.74 -8.93
CA SER A 396 -19.74 10.92 -7.60
C SER A 396 -18.94 9.69 -7.13
N ILE A 397 -19.22 8.49 -7.63
CA ILE A 397 -18.52 7.26 -7.22
C ILE A 397 -17.01 7.33 -7.53
N PHE A 398 -16.63 8.03 -8.60
CA PHE A 398 -15.23 8.18 -8.99
C PHE A 398 -14.43 9.12 -8.06
N SER A 399 -15.11 9.80 -7.12
CA SER A 399 -14.48 10.63 -6.08
C SER A 399 -14.31 9.93 -4.72
N PHE A 400 -14.72 8.67 -4.62
CA PHE A 400 -14.73 7.95 -3.35
C PHE A 400 -13.32 7.56 -2.91
N THR A 401 -13.18 7.33 -1.59
CA THR A 401 -11.92 6.91 -0.97
C THR A 401 -12.04 5.48 -0.45
N LYS A 402 -10.92 4.74 -0.46
CA LYS A 402 -10.83 3.34 -0.01
C LYS A 402 -11.89 2.43 -0.65
N VAL A 403 -12.12 2.58 -1.96
CA VAL A 403 -13.20 1.88 -2.67
C VAL A 403 -13.03 0.36 -2.57
N ALA A 404 -11.81 -0.15 -2.76
CA ALA A 404 -11.51 -1.58 -2.67
C ALA A 404 -11.86 -2.17 -1.29
N ASP A 405 -11.28 -1.64 -0.20
CA ASP A 405 -11.55 -2.11 1.17
C ASP A 405 -13.05 -2.11 1.50
N LYS A 406 -13.79 -1.10 1.03
CA LYS A 406 -15.23 -1.02 1.27
C LYS A 406 -16.04 -1.99 0.43
N CYS A 407 -15.63 -2.24 -0.82
CA CYS A 407 -16.25 -3.27 -1.64
C CYS A 407 -16.02 -4.67 -1.04
N ASP A 408 -14.83 -4.93 -0.48
CA ASP A 408 -14.54 -6.17 0.24
C ASP A 408 -15.51 -6.40 1.40
N LYS A 409 -15.66 -5.40 2.27
CA LYS A 409 -16.60 -5.49 3.39
C LYS A 409 -18.04 -5.64 2.93
N LEU A 410 -18.44 -4.96 1.85
CA LEU A 410 -19.78 -5.09 1.28
C LEU A 410 -20.03 -6.48 0.70
N ILE A 411 -19.02 -7.15 0.13
CA ILE A 411 -19.10 -8.56 -0.26
C ILE A 411 -19.29 -9.43 0.99
N GLU A 412 -18.47 -9.22 2.01
CA GLU A 412 -18.43 -10.05 3.22
C GLU A 412 -19.71 -9.97 4.05
N VAL A 413 -20.35 -8.80 4.11
CA VAL A 413 -21.67 -8.63 4.73
C VAL A 413 -22.84 -8.96 3.79
N GLY A 414 -22.56 -9.44 2.57
CA GLY A 414 -23.58 -9.91 1.63
C GLY A 414 -24.41 -8.81 0.95
N LEU A 415 -23.84 -7.61 0.76
CA LEU A 415 -24.47 -6.49 0.05
C LEU A 415 -23.92 -6.27 -1.37
N LEU A 416 -22.89 -7.02 -1.77
CA LEU A 416 -22.29 -7.01 -3.10
C LEU A 416 -22.02 -8.45 -3.56
N HIS A 417 -22.48 -8.79 -4.77
CA HIS A 417 -22.31 -10.10 -5.42
C HIS A 417 -22.88 -11.30 -4.65
N ASN A 418 -23.84 -11.12 -3.74
CA ASN A 418 -24.53 -12.26 -3.14
C ASN A 418 -25.66 -12.75 -4.07
N ALA A 419 -25.87 -14.07 -4.14
CA ALA A 419 -26.88 -14.68 -5.01
C ALA A 419 -28.29 -14.12 -4.77
N ASN A 420 -28.61 -13.84 -3.51
CA ASN A 420 -29.92 -13.33 -3.10
C ASN A 420 -29.96 -11.79 -3.04
N ASN A 421 -28.82 -11.10 -3.17
CA ASN A 421 -28.76 -9.65 -2.99
C ASN A 421 -27.53 -9.00 -3.63
N ASN A 422 -27.77 -8.06 -4.56
CA ASN A 422 -26.73 -7.25 -5.16
C ASN A 422 -27.00 -5.73 -5.01
N TYR A 423 -27.39 -5.32 -3.81
CA TYR A 423 -27.79 -3.94 -3.49
C TYR A 423 -26.76 -2.89 -3.92
N THR A 424 -25.47 -3.15 -3.72
CA THR A 424 -24.40 -2.19 -3.99
C THR A 424 -24.27 -1.86 -5.48
N ILE A 425 -24.54 -2.80 -6.39
CA ILE A 425 -24.54 -2.54 -7.84
C ILE A 425 -25.68 -1.59 -8.21
N THR A 426 -26.85 -1.76 -7.58
CA THR A 426 -28.02 -0.90 -7.79
C THR A 426 -27.81 0.49 -7.17
N PHE A 427 -27.21 0.55 -5.97
CA PHE A 427 -27.02 1.77 -5.18
C PHE A 427 -25.54 1.96 -4.77
N PRO A 428 -24.63 2.24 -5.72
CA PRO A 428 -23.18 2.29 -5.49
C PRO A 428 -22.74 3.43 -4.54
N THR A 429 -23.61 4.41 -4.29
CA THR A 429 -23.37 5.47 -3.30
C THR A 429 -23.20 4.94 -1.89
N ILE A 430 -23.69 3.72 -1.60
CA ILE A 430 -23.51 3.07 -0.30
C ILE A 430 -22.05 2.85 0.06
N ILE A 431 -21.17 2.66 -0.94
CA ILE A 431 -19.72 2.53 -0.76
C ILE A 431 -19.19 3.72 0.04
N ASN A 432 -19.62 4.94 -0.26
CA ASN A 432 -19.16 6.09 0.53
C ASN A 432 -20.03 6.39 1.75
N ALA A 433 -21.34 6.15 1.67
CA ALA A 433 -22.29 6.50 2.72
C ALA A 433 -22.20 5.61 3.96
N MET A 434 -21.85 4.32 3.79
CA MET A 434 -21.71 3.40 4.90
C MET A 434 -20.47 3.76 5.73
N ARG A 435 -20.71 3.93 7.04
CA ARG A 435 -19.67 4.25 8.02
C ARG A 435 -19.00 3.00 8.54
N GLU A 436 -17.78 3.15 9.02
CA GLU A 436 -16.95 2.02 9.45
C GLU A 436 -17.57 1.27 10.64
N GLU A 437 -18.13 2.01 11.59
CA GLU A 437 -18.85 1.47 12.75
C GLU A 437 -20.06 0.60 12.38
N ASN A 438 -20.72 0.91 11.25
CA ASN A 438 -21.90 0.18 10.82
C ASN A 438 -21.54 -1.18 10.19
N PHE A 439 -20.32 -1.34 9.66
CA PHE A 439 -19.86 -2.67 9.23
C PHE A 439 -19.77 -3.62 10.42
N ALA A 440 -19.21 -3.20 11.55
CA ALA A 440 -19.12 -4.03 12.75
C ALA A 440 -20.50 -4.54 13.20
N LEU A 441 -21.51 -3.65 13.19
CA LEU A 441 -22.89 -4.03 13.48
C LEU A 441 -23.44 -5.05 12.47
N LEU A 442 -23.21 -4.84 11.16
CA LEU A 442 -23.68 -5.76 10.12
C LEU A 442 -23.05 -7.15 10.24
N TYR A 443 -21.77 -7.24 10.60
CA TYR A 443 -21.10 -8.52 10.87
C TYR A 443 -21.77 -9.27 12.03
N LYS A 444 -22.05 -8.57 13.15
CA LYS A 444 -22.75 -9.15 14.29
C LYS A 444 -24.15 -9.65 13.91
N LEU A 445 -24.96 -8.77 13.30
CA LEU A 445 -26.32 -9.11 12.90
C LEU A 445 -26.37 -10.29 11.92
N LYS A 446 -25.40 -10.38 10.99
CA LYS A 446 -25.32 -11.49 10.03
C LYS A 446 -25.09 -12.84 10.72
N ARG A 447 -24.30 -12.88 11.80
CA ARG A 447 -24.02 -14.13 12.54
C ARG A 447 -25.14 -14.55 13.48
N GLU A 448 -25.81 -13.58 14.09
CA GLU A 448 -26.87 -13.85 15.08
C GLU A 448 -28.23 -14.21 14.45
N ASN A 449 -28.37 -14.07 13.13
CA ASN A 449 -29.64 -14.23 12.44
C ASN A 449 -29.52 -15.18 11.24
N SER A 450 -30.60 -15.88 10.91
CA SER A 450 -30.72 -16.55 9.62
C SER A 450 -30.63 -15.54 8.47
N ILE A 451 -30.26 -16.01 7.27
CA ILE A 451 -30.07 -15.16 6.09
C ILE A 451 -31.32 -14.29 5.82
N ASP A 452 -32.52 -14.87 5.88
CA ASP A 452 -33.77 -14.14 5.64
C ASP A 452 -34.04 -13.10 6.72
N ASN A 453 -33.83 -13.45 8.00
CA ASN A 453 -34.01 -12.52 9.11
C ASN A 453 -33.01 -11.37 9.05
N TYR A 454 -31.75 -11.66 8.72
CA TYR A 454 -30.71 -10.66 8.53
C TYR A 454 -31.14 -9.62 7.49
N TYR A 455 -31.58 -10.06 6.31
CA TYR A 455 -32.02 -9.15 5.26
C TYR A 455 -33.30 -8.38 5.62
N ASN A 456 -34.26 -9.03 6.28
CA ASN A 456 -35.47 -8.37 6.78
C ASN A 456 -35.17 -7.27 7.81
N LEU A 457 -34.12 -7.42 8.62
CA LEU A 457 -33.70 -6.41 9.61
C LEU A 457 -33.02 -5.19 8.98
N ILE A 458 -32.12 -5.43 8.01
CA ILE A 458 -31.27 -4.37 7.46
C ILE A 458 -31.96 -3.57 6.34
N PHE A 459 -32.99 -4.14 5.70
CA PHE A 459 -33.80 -3.41 4.72
C PHE A 459 -35.05 -2.80 5.35
N SER A 460 -35.40 -1.60 4.90
CA SER A 460 -36.69 -1.01 5.20
C SER A 460 -37.76 -1.58 4.27
N GLN A 461 -38.90 -1.98 4.84
CA GLN A 461 -40.09 -2.30 4.06
C GLN A 461 -40.72 -1.00 3.56
N TYR A 462 -40.40 -0.57 2.33
CA TYR A 462 -41.08 0.58 1.71
C TYR A 462 -42.12 0.10 0.69
N TYR A 463 -43.38 0.04 1.15
CA TYR A 463 -44.52 -0.57 0.45
C TYR A 463 -44.93 0.10 -0.89
N LYS A 464 -44.41 1.27 -1.24
CA LYS A 464 -44.92 2.06 -2.38
C LYS A 464 -44.16 1.95 -3.71
N ARG A 465 -42.99 1.28 -3.77
CA ARG A 465 -42.16 1.26 -5.00
C ARG A 465 -41.42 -0.05 -5.34
N ASN A 466 -41.64 -1.16 -4.63
CA ASN A 466 -40.87 -2.42 -4.80
C ASN A 466 -39.33 -2.27 -4.70
N ILE A 467 -38.83 -1.13 -4.22
CA ILE A 467 -37.40 -0.88 -4.02
C ILE A 467 -37.13 -0.98 -2.53
N GLN A 468 -36.54 -2.10 -2.11
CA GLN A 468 -36.00 -2.24 -0.76
C GLN A 468 -34.80 -1.31 -0.62
N SER A 469 -34.83 -0.45 0.40
CA SER A 469 -33.72 0.47 0.70
C SER A 469 -33.12 0.13 2.05
N LEU A 470 -31.79 0.24 2.18
CA LEU A 470 -31.14 0.00 3.48
C LEU A 470 -31.74 0.91 4.55
N ASN A 471 -31.93 0.34 5.73
CA ASN A 471 -32.45 1.05 6.89
C ASN A 471 -31.57 2.27 7.17
N SER A 472 -32.18 3.45 7.30
CA SER A 472 -31.46 4.73 7.41
C SER A 472 -30.48 4.75 8.59
N CYS A 473 -30.75 3.98 9.64
CA CYS A 473 -29.85 3.70 10.76
C CYS A 473 -28.46 3.20 10.33
N LEU A 474 -28.37 2.39 9.27
CA LEU A 474 -27.12 1.83 8.73
C LEU A 474 -26.35 2.82 7.84
N THR A 475 -26.97 3.93 7.49
CA THR A 475 -26.36 5.04 6.71
C THR A 475 -26.09 6.28 7.57
N THR A 476 -26.55 6.27 8.82
CA THR A 476 -26.38 7.36 9.80
C THR A 476 -25.63 6.85 11.04
N LYS A 477 -25.45 7.69 12.04
CA LYS A 477 -24.73 7.39 13.31
C LYS A 477 -25.60 6.65 14.34
N CYS A 478 -26.80 6.21 13.95
CA CYS A 478 -27.83 5.78 14.89
C CYS A 478 -28.09 4.28 14.78
N SER A 479 -27.43 3.49 15.63
CA SER A 479 -27.66 2.05 15.78
C SER A 479 -28.81 1.70 16.74
N LYS A 480 -29.42 2.71 17.41
CA LYS A 480 -30.42 2.51 18.49
C LYS A 480 -31.59 1.60 18.10
N LYS A 481 -31.97 1.60 16.82
CA LYS A 481 -33.03 0.75 16.28
C LYS A 481 -32.71 -0.75 16.36
N PHE A 482 -31.42 -1.10 16.45
CA PHE A 482 -30.93 -2.46 16.61
C PHE A 482 -30.56 -2.80 18.06
N GLY A 483 -30.93 -1.96 19.04
CA GLY A 483 -30.63 -2.16 20.45
C GLY A 483 -29.25 -1.70 20.90
N TYR A 484 -28.41 -1.16 20.00
CA TYR A 484 -27.06 -0.69 20.32
C TYR A 484 -26.97 0.82 20.31
N ASN A 485 -26.19 1.41 21.20
CA ASN A 485 -25.87 2.84 21.18
C ASN A 485 -24.43 3.03 20.69
N LEU A 486 -24.24 3.34 19.40
CA LEU A 486 -22.93 3.56 18.75
C LEU A 486 -22.76 5.02 18.32
N GLY A 487 -23.13 5.94 19.21
CA GLY A 487 -23.12 7.38 18.96
C GLY A 487 -21.75 8.02 19.16
N THR A 488 -20.94 7.49 20.09
CA THR A 488 -19.61 8.02 20.44
C THR A 488 -18.47 7.05 20.08
N PRO A 489 -17.23 7.55 19.92
CA PRO A 489 -16.06 6.69 19.72
C PRO A 489 -15.82 5.69 20.87
N GLU A 490 -16.09 6.08 22.11
CA GLU A 490 -15.97 5.18 23.27
C GLU A 490 -16.95 4.02 23.15
N GLU A 491 -18.23 4.31 22.89
CA GLU A 491 -19.27 3.30 22.72
C GLU A 491 -18.95 2.31 21.59
N ILE A 492 -18.40 2.80 20.47
CA ILE A 492 -17.97 1.98 19.35
C ILE A 492 -16.81 1.06 19.76
N ASN A 493 -15.85 1.56 20.52
CA ASN A 493 -14.70 0.76 20.96
C ASN A 493 -15.13 -0.31 21.96
N THR A 494 -16.00 0.03 22.92
CA THR A 494 -16.59 -0.94 23.85
C THR A 494 -17.33 -2.04 23.10
N PHE A 495 -18.22 -1.68 22.17
CA PHE A 495 -18.93 -2.66 21.35
C PHE A 495 -17.98 -3.58 20.57
N LYS A 496 -16.88 -3.04 20.03
CA LYS A 496 -15.89 -3.86 19.32
C LYS A 496 -15.16 -4.82 20.26
N GLN A 497 -14.75 -4.36 21.44
CA GLN A 497 -14.04 -5.16 22.43
C GLN A 497 -14.92 -6.26 23.04
N GLU A 498 -16.22 -6.01 23.19
CA GLU A 498 -17.18 -6.97 23.75
C GLU A 498 -17.58 -8.08 22.78
N HIS A 499 -17.46 -7.86 21.47
CA HIS A 499 -18.01 -8.77 20.46
C HIS A 499 -16.99 -9.30 19.45
N PHE A 500 -15.82 -8.70 19.32
CA PHE A 500 -14.84 -9.08 18.31
C PHE A 500 -13.43 -9.16 18.89
N ILE A 501 -12.63 -10.05 18.30
CA ILE A 501 -11.20 -10.09 18.55
C ILE A 501 -10.50 -8.92 17.88
N ASP A 502 -9.37 -8.49 18.45
CA ASP A 502 -8.45 -7.58 17.76
C ASP A 502 -7.44 -8.38 16.94
N GLN A 503 -7.65 -8.44 15.63
CA GLN A 503 -6.74 -9.14 14.71
C GLN A 503 -5.33 -8.55 14.67
N MET A 504 -5.15 -7.30 15.14
CA MET A 504 -3.84 -6.65 15.22
C MET A 504 -3.05 -7.06 16.47
N ASP A 505 -3.68 -7.76 17.41
CA ASP A 505 -3.02 -8.34 18.57
C ASP A 505 -2.27 -9.62 18.15
N ASP A 506 -0.96 -9.64 18.38
CA ASP A 506 -0.07 -10.73 17.99
C ASP A 506 -0.44 -12.09 18.62
N ARG A 507 -1.27 -12.10 19.67
CA ARG A 507 -1.84 -13.33 20.26
C ARG A 507 -2.71 -14.10 19.26
N TYR A 508 -3.41 -13.40 18.35
CA TYR A 508 -4.30 -14.04 17.38
C TYR A 508 -3.57 -14.32 16.06
N ILE A 509 -2.88 -13.30 15.52
CA ILE A 509 -2.11 -13.39 14.27
C ILE A 509 -0.72 -12.76 14.52
N PRO A 510 0.33 -13.58 14.68
CA PRO A 510 1.69 -13.07 14.82
C PRO A 510 2.10 -12.19 13.62
N ASN A 511 2.71 -11.03 13.89
CA ASN A 511 3.17 -10.05 12.90
C ASN A 511 2.07 -9.31 12.12
N ALA A 512 0.81 -9.33 12.58
CA ALA A 512 -0.30 -8.66 11.89
C ALA A 512 -0.04 -7.17 11.59
N SER A 513 0.58 -6.46 12.52
CA SER A 513 0.93 -5.03 12.34
C SER A 513 1.88 -4.81 11.16
N ARG A 514 2.85 -5.72 10.96
CA ARG A 514 3.81 -5.67 9.84
C ARG A 514 3.09 -5.94 8.51
N TYR A 515 2.16 -6.89 8.49
CA TYR A 515 1.37 -7.19 7.30
C TYR A 515 0.49 -6.00 6.90
N GLU A 516 -0.18 -5.36 7.87
CA GLU A 516 -1.00 -4.17 7.60
C GLU A 516 -0.19 -3.00 7.08
N GLU A 517 1.01 -2.79 7.63
CA GLU A 517 1.90 -1.71 7.19
C GLU A 517 2.29 -1.89 5.72
N ILE A 518 2.67 -3.11 5.32
CA ILE A 518 3.03 -3.41 3.93
C ILE A 518 1.82 -3.19 3.01
N ILE A 519 0.67 -3.80 3.33
CA ILE A 519 -0.53 -3.70 2.48
C ILE A 519 -1.01 -2.25 2.36
N THR A 520 -0.99 -1.49 3.46
CA THR A 520 -1.39 -0.06 3.46
C THR A 520 -0.39 0.81 2.70
N ARG A 521 0.91 0.49 2.77
CA ARG A 521 1.95 1.22 2.06
C ARG A 521 1.82 1.06 0.55
N GLU A 522 1.66 -0.19 0.10
CA GLU A 522 1.56 -0.54 -1.32
C GLU A 522 0.17 -0.23 -1.91
N ASN A 523 -0.90 -0.26 -1.09
CA ASN A 523 -2.30 0.00 -1.47
C ASN A 523 -2.72 -0.73 -2.76
N PRO A 524 -2.66 -2.08 -2.79
CA PRO A 524 -2.82 -2.86 -4.00
C PRO A 524 -4.25 -2.80 -4.55
N ILE A 525 -4.39 -2.38 -5.80
CA ILE A 525 -5.67 -2.41 -6.53
C ILE A 525 -5.88 -3.75 -7.24
N ASN A 526 -4.80 -4.37 -7.72
CA ASN A 526 -4.82 -5.64 -8.44
C ASN A 526 -3.88 -6.68 -7.80
N TYR A 527 -3.93 -7.91 -8.27
CA TYR A 527 -3.01 -8.99 -7.91
C TYR A 527 -2.22 -9.47 -9.13
N GLN A 528 -1.07 -10.10 -8.90
CA GLN A 528 -0.29 -10.73 -9.96
C GLN A 528 -0.90 -12.10 -10.30
N ASP A 529 -1.10 -12.42 -11.58
CA ASP A 529 -1.82 -13.64 -12.00
C ASP A 529 -1.13 -14.94 -11.55
N ASP A 530 0.19 -14.92 -11.35
CA ASP A 530 0.98 -16.02 -10.79
C ASP A 530 0.61 -16.35 -9.33
N ILE A 531 -0.14 -15.49 -8.65
CA ILE A 531 -0.69 -15.82 -7.32
C ILE A 531 -1.67 -17.00 -7.40
N LEU A 532 -2.33 -17.21 -8.54
CA LEU A 532 -3.31 -18.30 -8.71
C LEU A 532 -2.65 -19.68 -8.83
N ILE A 533 -1.36 -19.74 -9.15
CA ILE A 533 -0.59 -21.00 -9.16
C ILE A 533 0.11 -21.28 -7.82
N ASP A 534 0.05 -20.35 -6.86
CA ASP A 534 0.54 -20.57 -5.49
C ASP A 534 -0.24 -21.71 -4.83
N GLU A 535 0.46 -22.67 -4.20
CA GLU A 535 -0.20 -23.85 -3.63
C GLU A 535 -1.27 -23.52 -2.59
N LYS A 536 -1.06 -22.47 -1.77
CA LYS A 536 -2.04 -22.12 -0.73
C LYS A 536 -3.27 -21.45 -1.32
N ILE A 537 -3.08 -20.58 -2.32
CA ILE A 537 -4.19 -19.95 -3.03
C ILE A 537 -4.93 -20.98 -3.88
N LYS A 538 -4.21 -21.86 -4.57
CA LYS A 538 -4.80 -22.96 -5.34
C LYS A 538 -5.69 -23.83 -4.45
N ASN A 539 -5.24 -24.14 -3.24
CA ASN A 539 -6.07 -24.86 -2.27
C ASN A 539 -7.37 -24.07 -1.92
N LEU A 540 -7.27 -22.76 -1.66
CA LEU A 540 -8.45 -21.92 -1.42
C LEU A 540 -9.40 -21.85 -2.62
N GLU A 541 -8.84 -21.73 -3.84
CA GLU A 541 -9.60 -21.74 -5.10
C GLU A 541 -10.35 -23.05 -5.30
N GLU A 542 -9.72 -24.19 -5.00
CA GLU A 542 -10.30 -25.53 -5.21
C GLU A 542 -11.40 -25.85 -4.18
N HIS A 543 -11.22 -25.49 -2.91
CA HIS A 543 -12.12 -25.93 -1.83
C HIS A 543 -13.19 -24.92 -1.45
N TYR A 544 -12.94 -23.63 -1.63
CA TYR A 544 -13.79 -22.58 -1.05
C TYR A 544 -14.33 -21.56 -2.05
N ARG A 545 -13.88 -21.58 -3.30
CA ARG A 545 -14.46 -20.69 -4.32
C ARG A 545 -15.93 -21.01 -4.56
N VAL A 546 -16.76 -19.97 -4.59
CA VAL A 546 -18.17 -20.13 -4.91
C VAL A 546 -18.35 -20.30 -6.42
N ASP A 547 -19.01 -21.39 -6.81
CA ASP A 547 -19.31 -21.66 -8.22
C ASP A 547 -20.10 -20.52 -8.86
N ASN A 548 -19.73 -20.17 -10.10
CA ASN A 548 -20.32 -19.06 -10.86
C ASN A 548 -20.28 -17.68 -10.17
N ASN A 549 -19.45 -17.52 -9.12
CA ASN A 549 -19.22 -16.24 -8.46
C ASN A 549 -17.71 -15.98 -8.26
N PRO A 550 -17.06 -15.22 -9.15
CA PRO A 550 -15.62 -15.00 -9.11
C PRO A 550 -15.16 -14.05 -7.99
N TYR A 551 -16.08 -13.56 -7.15
CA TYR A 551 -15.82 -12.52 -6.15
C TYR A 551 -15.76 -13.06 -4.71
N GLN A 552 -16.14 -14.32 -4.48
CA GLN A 552 -16.36 -14.85 -3.13
C GLN A 552 -15.65 -16.19 -2.89
N TYR A 553 -15.07 -16.31 -1.71
CA TYR A 553 -14.87 -17.60 -1.06
C TYR A 553 -15.95 -17.82 -0.01
N LYS A 554 -16.37 -19.07 0.19
CA LYS A 554 -17.27 -19.48 1.25
C LYS A 554 -16.56 -20.50 2.14
N ILE A 555 -16.28 -20.11 3.38
CA ILE A 555 -15.63 -20.97 4.38
C ILE A 555 -16.60 -21.10 5.56
N GLY A 556 -17.19 -22.29 5.71
CA GLY A 556 -18.33 -22.48 6.61
C GLY A 556 -19.50 -21.56 6.24
N ASN A 557 -19.98 -20.78 7.21
CA ASN A 557 -21.02 -19.77 7.02
C ASN A 557 -20.49 -18.38 6.63
N GLU A 558 -19.16 -18.22 6.54
CA GLU A 558 -18.57 -16.93 6.24
C GLU A 558 -18.36 -16.72 4.74
N ILE A 559 -18.63 -15.48 4.32
CA ILE A 559 -18.35 -15.00 2.96
C ILE A 559 -17.10 -14.14 3.06
N ILE A 560 -16.07 -14.52 2.31
CA ILE A 560 -14.80 -13.80 2.25
C ILE A 560 -14.64 -13.20 0.87
N SER A 561 -14.22 -11.93 0.80
CA SER A 561 -13.89 -11.32 -0.49
C SER A 561 -12.67 -12.01 -1.11
N ARG A 562 -12.88 -12.70 -2.23
CA ARG A 562 -11.80 -13.39 -2.97
C ARG A 562 -10.73 -12.40 -3.42
N LEU A 563 -11.15 -11.27 -3.99
CA LEU A 563 -10.24 -10.22 -4.46
C LEU A 563 -9.37 -9.65 -3.34
N LYS A 564 -9.93 -9.49 -2.13
CA LYS A 564 -9.16 -9.07 -0.95
C LYS A 564 -7.98 -9.99 -0.70
N VAL A 565 -8.25 -11.30 -0.63
CA VAL A 565 -7.25 -12.33 -0.33
C VAL A 565 -6.14 -12.31 -1.38
N LEU A 566 -6.52 -12.35 -2.66
CA LEU A 566 -5.57 -12.39 -3.77
C LEU A 566 -4.66 -11.15 -3.79
N ARG A 567 -5.21 -9.95 -3.63
CA ARG A 567 -4.42 -8.71 -3.62
C ARG A 567 -3.51 -8.60 -2.41
N CYS A 568 -4.04 -8.89 -1.22
CA CYS A 568 -3.27 -8.76 0.02
C CYS A 568 -2.15 -9.81 0.05
N TYR A 569 -2.45 -11.06 -0.27
CA TYR A 569 -1.46 -12.13 -0.23
C TYR A 569 -0.43 -12.02 -1.35
N SER A 570 -0.84 -11.64 -2.57
CA SER A 570 0.11 -11.32 -3.67
C SER A 570 1.09 -10.23 -3.27
N THR A 571 0.60 -9.17 -2.60
CA THR A 571 1.45 -8.06 -2.12
C THR A 571 2.45 -8.52 -1.05
N LEU A 572 2.02 -9.35 -0.09
CA LEU A 572 2.90 -9.90 0.94
C LEU A 572 3.94 -10.86 0.35
N LYS A 573 3.51 -11.73 -0.59
CA LYS A 573 4.39 -12.67 -1.29
C LYS A 573 5.46 -11.95 -2.11
N ALA A 574 5.11 -10.86 -2.79
CA ALA A 574 6.07 -10.03 -3.52
C ALA A 574 7.16 -9.41 -2.60
N LYS A 575 6.91 -9.32 -1.29
CA LYS A 575 7.90 -8.91 -0.27
C LYS A 575 8.59 -10.09 0.42
N GLY A 576 8.44 -11.30 -0.10
CA GLY A 576 9.04 -12.53 0.43
C GLY A 576 8.33 -13.11 1.66
N ILE A 577 7.10 -12.66 1.96
CA ILE A 577 6.33 -13.14 3.12
C ILE A 577 5.33 -14.20 2.63
N THR A 578 5.57 -15.45 2.99
CA THR A 578 4.77 -16.60 2.51
C THR A 578 4.27 -17.51 3.62
N ASP A 579 4.36 -17.11 4.90
CA ASP A 579 3.87 -17.93 6.02
C ASP A 579 2.33 -18.05 6.07
N ASP A 580 1.82 -19.00 6.86
CA ASP A 580 0.37 -19.22 6.99
C ASP A 580 -0.34 -18.07 7.69
N ASN A 581 0.34 -17.33 8.57
CA ASN A 581 -0.28 -16.20 9.26
C ASN A 581 -0.48 -15.03 8.30
N ALA A 582 0.40 -14.86 7.30
CA ALA A 582 0.22 -13.88 6.23
C ALA A 582 -1.01 -14.18 5.35
N LEU A 583 -1.26 -15.47 5.05
CA LEU A 583 -2.48 -15.87 4.34
C LEU A 583 -3.72 -15.69 5.21
N LEU A 584 -3.68 -16.17 6.46
CA LEU A 584 -4.77 -15.97 7.41
C LEU A 584 -5.10 -14.50 7.59
N TYR A 585 -4.09 -13.64 7.73
CA TYR A 585 -4.26 -12.20 7.78
C TYR A 585 -4.94 -11.67 6.53
N SER A 586 -4.51 -12.10 5.34
CA SER A 586 -5.12 -11.70 4.07
C SER A 586 -6.60 -12.13 3.97
N VAL A 587 -6.95 -13.27 4.56
CA VAL A 587 -8.33 -13.77 4.68
C VAL A 587 -9.15 -12.96 5.68
N THR A 588 -8.62 -12.62 6.85
CA THR A 588 -9.39 -11.97 7.93
C THR A 588 -9.35 -10.44 7.88
N ARG A 589 -8.40 -9.84 7.14
CA ARG A 589 -8.17 -8.40 7.09
C ARG A 589 -9.46 -7.62 6.89
N GLY A 590 -9.71 -6.64 7.76
CA GLY A 590 -10.86 -5.74 7.69
C GLY A 590 -12.21 -6.35 8.12
N MET A 591 -12.25 -7.65 8.43
CA MET A 591 -13.45 -8.31 8.97
C MET A 591 -13.57 -8.07 10.48
N TYR A 592 -14.81 -8.07 10.99
CA TYR A 592 -15.09 -8.08 12.42
C TYR A 592 -15.45 -9.51 12.83
N LEU A 593 -14.55 -10.21 13.53
CA LEU A 593 -14.66 -11.64 13.85
C LEU A 593 -14.77 -11.83 15.35
N ASP A 594 -15.69 -12.68 15.81
CA ASP A 594 -15.62 -13.27 17.15
C ASP A 594 -14.56 -14.39 17.17
N GLU A 595 -14.21 -14.85 18.37
CA GLU A 595 -13.14 -15.83 18.58
C GLU A 595 -13.45 -17.20 17.94
N GLU A 596 -14.69 -17.65 18.01
CA GLU A 596 -15.14 -18.91 17.40
C GLU A 596 -14.95 -18.89 15.88
N THR A 597 -15.47 -17.84 15.23
CA THR A 597 -15.37 -17.67 13.78
C THR A 597 -13.90 -17.52 13.35
N PHE A 598 -13.11 -16.77 14.11
CA PHE A 598 -11.68 -16.63 13.82
C PHE A 598 -10.95 -17.98 13.87
N ASN A 599 -11.21 -18.80 14.89
CA ASN A 599 -10.60 -20.12 15.03
C ASN A 599 -11.03 -21.09 13.93
N MET A 600 -12.29 -21.03 13.48
CA MET A 600 -12.78 -21.76 12.31
C MET A 600 -12.00 -21.38 11.04
N LEU A 601 -11.84 -20.08 10.77
CA LEU A 601 -11.09 -19.59 9.62
C LEU A 601 -9.61 -19.97 9.70
N LYS A 602 -8.99 -19.82 10.87
CA LYS A 602 -7.60 -20.23 11.13
C LYS A 602 -7.38 -21.71 10.86
N THR A 603 -8.31 -22.56 11.26
CA THR A 603 -8.24 -24.00 11.03
C THR A 603 -8.43 -24.33 9.55
N SER A 604 -9.39 -23.69 8.88
CA SER A 604 -9.68 -23.91 7.45
C SER A 604 -8.54 -23.47 6.54
N VAL A 605 -7.85 -22.37 6.88
CA VAL A 605 -6.72 -21.85 6.10
C VAL A 605 -5.44 -22.66 6.32
N LYS A 606 -5.25 -23.26 7.50
CA LYS A 606 -4.07 -24.07 7.83
C LYS A 606 -4.24 -25.56 7.53
N GLY A 607 -5.47 -26.08 7.64
CA GLY A 607 -5.82 -27.45 7.31
C GLY A 607 -5.95 -27.60 5.79
N ARG A 608 -5.37 -28.66 5.24
CA ARG A 608 -5.51 -29.00 3.81
C ARG A 608 -6.92 -29.54 3.51
N GLY A 609 -7.95 -28.69 3.60
CA GLY A 609 -9.29 -28.96 3.02
C GLY A 609 -10.16 -30.00 3.74
N GLU A 610 -9.87 -30.41 4.97
CA GLU A 610 -10.75 -31.32 5.72
C GLU A 610 -11.70 -30.50 6.60
N TYR A 611 -12.84 -30.07 6.07
CA TYR A 611 -14.14 -29.95 6.77
C TYR A 611 -15.18 -29.43 5.76
N GLY A 612 -15.49 -30.26 4.78
CA GLY A 612 -16.70 -30.15 3.98
C GLY A 612 -17.74 -31.12 4.54
N TRP A 613 -18.81 -30.55 5.12
CA TRP A 613 -20.11 -31.18 5.40
C TRP A 613 -20.21 -32.19 6.55
N SER A 614 -20.95 -31.79 7.58
CA SER A 614 -21.86 -32.70 8.30
C SER A 614 -23.20 -31.96 8.48
N ILE A 615 -24.20 -32.50 7.75
CA ILE A 615 -25.67 -32.31 7.72
C ILE A 615 -26.25 -31.22 8.63
#